data_AF-A0A8J2XJB2-F1
#
_entry.id   AF-A0A8J2XJB2-F1
#
_cell.length_a   1.000
_cell.length_b   1.000
_cell.length_c   1.000
_cell.angle_alpha   90.00
_cell.angle_beta   90.00
_cell.angle_gamma   90.00
#
_symmetry.space_group_name_H-M   'P 1'
#
loop_
_entity.id
_entity.type
_entity.pdbx_description
1 polymer ?
#
loop_
_entity_poly.entity_id
_entity_poly.type
_entity_poly.pdbx_seq_one_letter_code
_entity_poly.pdbx_strand_id
1 'polypeptide(L)'
;MNVDLGYIGAIAARISSRAPSVYEYKNPLAGKQVEVFKDGVAYQLTFSDEIRQVQGLMELSIEEFYAKDVNVKNADSDDIFSYRPQDQWLVFSQYLHEYKFFDSLSDEELKRIETILQHITDGMDSLTENKGINLFGITKKQLNSYEAHLELASSTAALQYFSNTYLNGDIKAGFDQLIRDYVKHNKKKVIGYQSLEERFYEARSKINPVNAPLTNEQARHLSMTNKLGKTTYKDDEIESVIKAYEEMFNQIANESDLSRVLLIAKEELLQFATKGILPADRDYRLARDFVTEKSADTFVRIEGYWGMLLNRNPTDRGEFLIPSSTVAR
;
A
#
# COMPACT_ATOMS: atom_id res chain seq x y z
N MET A 1 6.94 -12.16 17.78
CA MET A 1 7.39 -10.76 17.73
C MET A 1 6.24 -9.89 18.21
N ASN A 2 6.50 -8.88 19.05
CA ASN A 2 5.49 -7.91 19.47
C ASN A 2 5.56 -6.70 18.55
N VAL A 3 4.43 -6.11 18.17
CA VAL A 3 4.41 -4.90 17.35
C VAL A 3 4.84 -3.71 18.20
N ASP A 4 5.89 -3.00 17.78
CA ASP A 4 6.31 -1.74 18.38
C ASP A 4 5.59 -0.59 17.67
N LEU A 5 4.66 0.07 18.38
CA LEU A 5 3.91 1.19 17.84
C LEU A 5 4.76 2.47 17.69
N GLY A 6 5.90 2.56 18.39
CA GLY A 6 6.89 3.62 18.27
C GLY A 6 7.86 3.44 17.09
N TYR A 7 7.96 2.23 16.53
CA TYR A 7 8.83 1.95 15.39
C TYR A 7 8.26 2.53 14.08
N ILE A 8 9.02 3.42 13.44
CA ILE A 8 8.63 4.09 12.18
C ILE A 8 9.58 3.79 11.02
N GLY A 9 10.43 2.78 11.16
CA GLY A 9 11.41 2.36 10.17
C GLY A 9 12.84 2.40 10.68
N ALA A 10 13.68 1.56 10.09
CA ALA A 10 15.07 1.35 10.45
C ALA A 10 15.92 2.60 10.16
N ILE A 11 15.59 3.37 9.12
CA ILE A 11 16.33 4.61 8.81
C ILE A 11 16.14 5.64 9.90
N ALA A 12 14.90 5.78 10.40
CA ALA A 12 14.56 6.68 11.48
C ALA A 12 15.21 6.23 12.80
N ALA A 13 15.17 4.92 13.09
CA ALA A 13 15.87 4.35 14.24
C ALA A 13 17.37 4.68 14.20
N ARG A 14 18.03 4.49 13.05
CA ARG A 14 19.45 4.82 12.86
C ARG A 14 19.76 6.31 12.97
N ILE A 15 18.90 7.18 12.45
CA ILE A 15 19.09 8.64 12.58
C ILE A 15 18.93 9.07 14.04
N SER A 16 17.89 8.57 14.73
CA SER A 16 17.62 8.90 16.13
C SER A 16 18.73 8.43 17.07
N SER A 17 19.41 7.32 16.76
CA SER A 17 20.57 6.86 17.53
C SER A 17 21.83 7.72 17.30
N ARG A 18 21.94 8.39 16.13
CA ARG A 18 23.06 9.29 15.81
C ARG A 18 22.84 10.71 16.31
N ALA A 19 21.59 11.16 16.46
CA ALA A 19 21.23 12.44 17.01
C ALA A 19 19.85 12.36 17.71
N PRO A 20 19.79 12.43 19.06
CA PRO A 20 18.52 12.59 19.73
C PRO A 20 17.86 13.92 19.31
N SER A 21 16.57 13.85 18.98
CA SER A 21 15.72 14.90 18.39
C SER A 21 16.01 16.33 18.86
N VAL A 22 16.15 17.24 17.88
CA VAL A 22 16.28 18.71 18.04
C VAL A 22 14.91 19.41 18.13
N TYR A 23 13.80 18.66 18.12
CA TYR A 23 12.46 19.24 18.03
C TYR A 23 11.80 19.45 19.39
N GLU A 24 12.38 20.32 20.22
CA GLU A 24 11.65 21.00 21.30
C GLU A 24 11.28 22.42 20.87
N TYR A 25 10.44 22.58 19.84
CA TYR A 25 9.86 23.90 19.56
C TYR A 25 8.61 24.12 20.43
N LYS A 26 8.82 24.49 21.69
CA LYS A 26 7.75 24.97 22.57
C LYS A 26 7.44 26.42 22.20
N ASN A 27 6.25 26.69 21.63
CA ASN A 27 5.80 28.07 21.45
C ASN A 27 5.43 28.64 22.83
N PRO A 28 6.17 29.65 23.34
CA PRO A 28 6.02 30.14 24.70
C PRO A 28 4.73 30.95 24.91
N LEU A 29 3.93 31.17 23.87
CA LEU A 29 2.69 31.94 23.88
C LEU A 29 1.42 31.08 23.92
N ALA A 30 1.52 29.75 23.73
CA ALA A 30 0.37 28.86 23.72
C ALA A 30 -0.40 28.88 25.05
N GLY A 31 -1.72 29.07 25.00
CA GLY A 31 -2.58 29.13 26.18
C GLY A 31 -2.38 30.37 27.06
N LYS A 32 -1.52 31.32 26.67
CA LYS A 32 -1.38 32.60 27.39
C LYS A 32 -2.48 33.56 26.98
N GLN A 33 -2.98 34.29 27.97
CA GLN A 33 -3.89 35.40 27.76
C GLN A 33 -3.10 36.69 27.61
N VAL A 34 -3.48 37.51 26.63
CA VAL A 34 -2.98 38.88 26.49
C VAL A 34 -4.16 39.84 26.45
N GLU A 35 -4.02 40.91 27.22
CA GLU A 35 -4.97 42.01 27.23
C GLU A 35 -4.62 42.99 26.11
N VAL A 36 -5.57 43.24 25.21
CA VAL A 36 -5.43 44.21 24.13
C VAL A 36 -6.49 45.29 24.25
N PHE A 37 -6.12 46.54 23.95
CA PHE A 37 -7.05 47.65 23.98
C PHE A 37 -7.46 48.01 22.56
N LYS A 38 -8.78 48.03 22.31
CA LYS A 38 -9.35 48.55 21.06
C LYS A 38 -10.46 49.52 21.42
N ASP A 39 -10.37 50.74 20.89
CA ASP A 39 -11.33 51.83 21.14
C ASP A 39 -11.53 52.16 22.63
N GLY A 40 -10.45 52.09 23.42
CA GLY A 40 -10.47 52.38 24.86
C GLY A 40 -11.06 51.27 25.74
N VAL A 41 -11.45 50.14 25.16
CA VAL A 41 -11.96 48.96 25.88
C VAL A 41 -10.92 47.85 25.87
N ALA A 42 -10.69 47.25 27.04
CA ALA A 42 -9.80 46.10 27.19
C ALA A 42 -10.50 44.80 26.76
N TYR A 43 -9.80 43.98 25.97
CA TYR A 43 -10.22 42.66 25.55
C TYR A 43 -9.16 41.64 25.98
N GLN A 44 -9.60 40.53 26.56
CA GLN A 44 -8.72 39.38 26.83
C GLN A 44 -8.72 38.45 25.62
N LEU A 45 -7.56 38.29 24.99
CA LEU A 45 -7.35 37.33 23.90
C LEU A 45 -6.56 36.15 24.45
N THR A 46 -7.07 34.93 24.27
CA THR A 46 -6.30 33.71 24.54
C THR A 46 -5.61 33.29 23.25
N PHE A 47 -4.29 33.11 23.27
CA PHE A 47 -3.60 32.48 22.14
C PHE A 47 -4.02 31.00 22.07
N SER A 48 -4.79 30.73 21.02
CA SER A 48 -5.63 29.58 20.69
C SER A 48 -5.38 28.24 21.43
N ASP A 49 -6.45 27.66 21.98
CA ASP A 49 -6.47 26.30 22.56
C ASP A 49 -6.06 25.23 21.53
N GLU A 50 -6.24 25.52 20.25
CA GLU A 50 -5.78 24.76 19.10
C GLU A 50 -4.26 24.64 19.08
N ILE A 51 -3.50 25.69 19.44
CA ILE A 51 -2.04 25.59 19.58
C ILE A 51 -1.68 24.71 20.77
N ARG A 52 -2.46 24.73 21.86
CA ARG A 52 -2.24 23.85 23.02
C ARG A 52 -2.54 22.38 22.68
N GLN A 53 -3.57 22.10 21.89
CA GLN A 53 -3.86 20.76 21.38
C GLN A 53 -2.78 20.28 20.41
N VAL A 54 -2.32 21.14 19.48
CA VAL A 54 -1.23 20.80 18.56
C VAL A 54 0.07 20.55 19.33
N GLN A 55 0.40 21.36 20.33
CA GLN A 55 1.55 21.10 21.21
C GLN A 55 1.38 19.82 22.01
N GLY A 56 0.21 19.58 22.61
CA GLY A 56 -0.07 18.34 23.33
C GLY A 56 -0.04 17.10 22.44
N LEU A 57 -0.29 17.22 21.13
CA LEU A 57 -0.08 16.16 20.15
C LEU A 57 1.40 15.99 19.78
N MET A 58 2.17 17.09 19.73
CA MET A 58 3.62 17.09 19.51
C MET A 58 4.44 16.61 20.72
N GLU A 59 3.86 16.64 21.92
CA GLU A 59 4.46 16.12 23.16
C GLU A 59 4.27 14.61 23.34
N LEU A 60 3.36 13.99 22.57
CA LEU A 60 3.17 12.54 22.61
C LEU A 60 4.42 11.86 22.03
N SER A 61 4.85 10.79 22.68
CA SER A 61 5.69 9.81 22.01
C SER A 61 4.94 9.26 20.77
N ILE A 62 5.71 8.79 19.79
CA ILE A 62 5.14 8.16 18.58
C ILE A 62 4.20 7.01 18.99
N GLU A 63 4.58 6.24 20.00
CA GLU A 63 3.77 5.16 20.56
C GLU A 63 2.41 5.67 21.09
N GLU A 64 2.40 6.72 21.91
CA GLU A 64 1.17 7.31 22.44
C GLU A 64 0.29 7.94 21.35
N PHE A 65 0.90 8.45 20.28
CA PHE A 65 0.19 8.95 19.12
C PHE A 65 -0.52 7.80 18.38
N TYR A 66 0.18 6.70 18.09
CA TYR A 66 -0.40 5.53 17.42
C TYR A 66 -1.39 4.75 18.28
N ALA A 67 -1.21 4.72 19.60
CA ALA A 67 -2.19 4.12 20.52
C ALA A 67 -3.57 4.79 20.43
N LYS A 68 -3.64 6.02 19.89
CA LYS A 68 -4.91 6.73 19.66
C LYS A 68 -5.58 6.38 18.33
N ASP A 69 -4.87 5.73 17.40
CA ASP A 69 -5.39 5.27 16.11
C ASP A 69 -6.59 4.33 16.29
N VAL A 70 -7.63 4.53 15.48
CA VAL A 70 -8.83 3.69 15.50
C VAL A 70 -8.54 2.24 15.09
N ASN A 71 -7.57 2.03 14.21
CA ASN A 71 -7.13 0.71 13.76
C ASN A 71 -6.40 -0.02 14.89
N VAL A 72 -5.51 0.66 15.61
CA VAL A 72 -4.80 0.08 16.77
C VAL A 72 -5.78 -0.30 17.89
N LYS A 73 -6.78 0.55 18.18
CA LYS A 73 -7.80 0.26 19.19
C LYS A 73 -8.67 -0.95 18.87
N ASN A 74 -8.84 -1.25 17.58
CA ASN A 74 -9.65 -2.36 17.09
C ASN A 74 -8.78 -3.51 16.56
N ALA A 75 -7.48 -3.49 16.84
CA ALA A 75 -6.55 -4.52 16.39
C ALA A 75 -6.89 -5.87 17.03
N ASP A 76 -6.77 -6.93 16.25
CA ASP A 76 -6.86 -8.31 16.71
C ASP A 76 -5.52 -8.68 17.34
N SER A 77 -5.54 -9.09 18.62
CA SER A 77 -4.33 -9.44 19.37
C SER A 77 -3.56 -10.62 18.78
N ASP A 78 -4.24 -11.47 18.00
CA ASP A 78 -3.65 -12.63 17.32
C ASP A 78 -3.19 -12.30 15.88
N ASP A 79 -3.29 -11.04 15.47
CA ASP A 79 -2.97 -10.56 14.12
C ASP A 79 -2.12 -9.30 14.16
N ILE A 80 -0.80 -9.48 14.07
CA ILE A 80 0.18 -8.39 14.13
C ILE A 80 -0.01 -7.33 13.02
N PHE A 81 -0.55 -7.71 11.86
CA PHE A 81 -0.77 -6.77 10.75
C PHE A 81 -1.98 -5.87 11.00
N SER A 82 -2.90 -6.29 11.87
CA SER A 82 -4.07 -5.47 12.25
C SER A 82 -3.72 -4.20 13.02
N TYR A 83 -2.54 -4.15 13.65
CA TYR A 83 -2.01 -2.95 14.32
C TYR A 83 -1.47 -1.90 13.34
N ARG A 84 -1.11 -2.30 12.11
CA ARG A 84 -0.48 -1.44 11.09
C ARG A 84 -1.14 -1.63 9.71
N PRO A 85 -2.47 -1.50 9.57
CA PRO A 85 -3.13 -1.92 8.34
C PRO A 85 -2.83 -1.02 7.14
N GLN A 86 -2.30 0.19 7.36
CA GLN A 86 -1.90 1.14 6.30
C GLN A 86 -0.38 1.18 6.03
N ASP A 87 0.39 0.52 6.89
CA ASP A 87 1.85 0.53 6.90
C ASP A 87 2.39 -0.89 7.21
N GLN A 88 1.84 -1.91 6.54
CA GLN A 88 2.15 -3.32 6.85
C GLN A 88 3.64 -3.65 6.64
N TRP A 89 4.32 -2.89 5.78
CA TRP A 89 5.76 -2.96 5.58
C TRP A 89 6.57 -2.75 6.88
N LEU A 90 6.05 -1.99 7.85
CA LEU A 90 6.72 -1.76 9.13
C LEU A 90 6.83 -3.03 9.96
N VAL A 91 5.90 -3.97 9.83
CA VAL A 91 5.98 -5.27 10.53
C VAL A 91 7.19 -6.04 10.03
N PHE A 92 7.38 -6.07 8.71
CA PHE A 92 8.56 -6.69 8.09
C PHE A 92 9.85 -5.93 8.43
N SER A 93 9.84 -4.60 8.33
CA SER A 93 11.02 -3.77 8.66
C SER A 93 11.43 -3.92 10.12
N GLN A 94 10.48 -3.89 11.07
CA GLN A 94 10.77 -4.05 12.50
C GLN A 94 11.39 -5.42 12.77
N TYR A 95 10.88 -6.48 12.15
CA TYR A 95 11.47 -7.82 12.27
C TYR A 95 12.92 -7.85 11.80
N LEU A 96 13.20 -7.29 10.62
CA LEU A 96 14.56 -7.23 10.08
C LEU A 96 15.49 -6.40 10.99
N HIS A 97 14.99 -5.31 11.56
CA HIS A 97 15.72 -4.48 12.52
C HIS A 97 16.06 -5.24 13.81
N GLU A 98 15.10 -5.94 14.42
CA GLU A 98 15.31 -6.73 15.64
C GLU A 98 16.36 -7.83 15.44
N TYR A 99 16.44 -8.39 14.24
CA TYR A 99 17.44 -9.38 13.84
C TYR A 99 18.74 -8.78 13.32
N LYS A 100 18.94 -7.45 13.45
CA LYS A 100 20.17 -6.73 13.07
C LYS A 100 20.53 -6.86 11.59
N PHE A 101 19.56 -7.18 10.73
CA PHE A 101 19.77 -7.29 9.28
C PHE A 101 20.36 -5.99 8.69
N PHE A 102 19.90 -4.85 9.20
CA PHE A 102 20.31 -3.55 8.69
C PHE A 102 21.70 -3.11 9.17
N ASP A 103 22.28 -3.69 10.23
CA ASP A 103 23.49 -3.17 10.89
C ASP A 103 24.69 -3.06 9.93
N SER A 104 24.81 -3.97 8.97
CA SER A 104 25.88 -3.99 7.98
C SER A 104 25.59 -3.20 6.70
N LEU A 105 24.37 -2.67 6.53
CA LEU A 105 23.95 -1.97 5.33
C LEU A 105 24.25 -0.46 5.43
N SER A 106 24.65 0.14 4.30
CA SER A 106 24.71 1.60 4.16
C SER A 106 23.32 2.25 4.35
N ASP A 107 23.29 3.57 4.54
CA ASP A 107 22.02 4.30 4.68
C ASP A 107 21.20 4.21 3.37
N GLU A 108 21.88 4.21 2.21
CA GLU A 108 21.27 4.02 0.89
C GLU A 108 20.67 2.63 0.70
N GLU A 109 21.40 1.57 1.07
CA GLU A 109 20.93 0.19 0.98
C GLU A 109 19.76 -0.07 1.92
N LEU A 110 19.84 0.40 3.16
CA LEU A 110 18.75 0.32 4.13
C LEU A 110 17.50 1.01 3.57
N LYS A 111 17.62 2.28 3.14
CA LYS A 111 16.50 3.03 2.60
C LYS A 111 15.87 2.33 1.40
N ARG A 112 16.70 1.74 0.53
CA ARG A 112 16.23 0.95 -0.60
C ARG A 112 15.41 -0.26 -0.15
N ILE A 113 15.88 -1.02 0.83
CA ILE A 113 15.15 -2.20 1.35
C ILE A 113 13.80 -1.78 1.94
N GLU A 114 13.75 -0.73 2.76
CA GLU A 114 12.48 -0.23 3.32
C GLU A 114 11.54 0.27 2.23
N THR A 115 12.07 0.95 1.22
CA THR A 115 11.29 1.42 0.05
C THR A 115 10.70 0.23 -0.71
N ILE A 116 11.46 -0.84 -0.93
CA ILE A 116 10.97 -2.08 -1.56
C ILE A 116 9.81 -2.66 -0.75
N LEU A 117 9.97 -2.84 0.56
CA LEU A 117 8.91 -3.40 1.40
C LEU A 117 7.65 -2.53 1.38
N GLN A 118 7.80 -1.20 1.44
CA GLN A 118 6.69 -0.26 1.34
C GLN A 118 5.93 -0.42 0.01
N HIS A 119 6.64 -0.43 -1.11
CA HIS A 119 6.01 -0.57 -2.42
C HIS A 119 5.33 -1.94 -2.61
N ILE A 120 5.86 -3.01 -2.01
CA ILE A 120 5.26 -4.34 -2.05
C ILE A 120 3.92 -4.38 -1.29
N THR A 121 3.82 -3.78 -0.10
CA THR A 121 2.57 -3.83 0.70
C THR A 121 1.56 -2.76 0.33
N ASP A 122 1.98 -1.73 -0.42
CA ASP A 122 1.20 -0.53 -0.71
C ASP A 122 -0.19 -0.84 -1.31
N GLY A 123 -0.29 -1.85 -2.18
CA GLY A 123 -1.56 -2.30 -2.74
C GLY A 123 -2.54 -2.79 -1.68
N MET A 124 -2.10 -3.66 -0.76
CA MET A 124 -2.95 -4.19 0.32
C MET A 124 -3.27 -3.16 1.39
N ASP A 125 -2.35 -2.26 1.68
CA ASP A 125 -2.56 -1.17 2.64
C ASP A 125 -3.72 -0.24 2.22
N SER A 126 -3.92 -0.08 0.91
CA SER A 126 -5.00 0.73 0.33
C SER A 126 -6.42 0.23 0.63
N LEU A 127 -6.55 -1.03 1.08
CA LEU A 127 -7.84 -1.66 1.40
C LEU A 127 -8.36 -1.31 2.79
N THR A 128 -7.58 -0.57 3.59
CA THR A 128 -7.99 -0.20 4.95
C THR A 128 -9.20 0.73 4.94
N GLU A 129 -10.30 0.28 5.56
CA GLU A 129 -11.56 1.02 5.60
C GLU A 129 -11.47 2.33 6.40
N ASN A 130 -10.76 2.29 7.53
CA ASN A 130 -10.58 3.44 8.41
C ASN A 130 -9.25 4.14 8.11
N LYS A 131 -9.33 5.36 7.59
CA LYS A 131 -8.15 6.15 7.18
C LYS A 131 -7.16 6.47 8.31
N GLY A 132 -7.54 6.25 9.58
CA GLY A 132 -6.65 6.25 10.75
C GLY A 132 -5.56 7.33 10.73
N ILE A 133 -4.42 7.01 11.31
CA ILE A 133 -3.16 7.71 11.16
C ILE A 133 -2.35 6.96 10.11
N ASN A 134 -1.82 7.68 9.12
CA ASN A 134 -0.94 7.17 8.07
C ASN A 134 0.35 7.99 8.09
N LEU A 135 1.50 7.35 8.30
CA LEU A 135 2.79 8.03 8.51
C LEU A 135 3.21 8.94 7.36
N PHE A 136 2.88 8.55 6.12
CA PHE A 136 3.41 9.21 4.92
C PHE A 136 2.32 9.94 4.14
N GLY A 137 1.07 9.95 4.62
CA GLY A 137 -0.02 10.75 4.08
C GLY A 137 -0.39 10.44 2.61
N ILE A 138 0.12 9.34 2.05
CA ILE A 138 -0.15 8.96 0.66
C ILE A 138 -1.59 8.44 0.61
N THR A 139 -2.49 9.21 0.00
CA THR A 139 -3.83 8.73 -0.32
C THR A 139 -3.71 7.69 -1.43
N LYS A 140 -3.83 6.42 -1.05
CA LYS A 140 -3.78 5.30 -1.99
C LYS A 140 -5.10 5.21 -2.75
N LYS A 141 -5.05 5.05 -4.08
CA LYS A 141 -6.25 4.82 -4.91
C LYS A 141 -6.90 3.52 -4.43
N GLN A 142 -8.20 3.56 -4.16
CA GLN A 142 -8.95 2.37 -3.77
C GLN A 142 -8.95 1.36 -4.92
N LEU A 143 -8.56 0.12 -4.62
CA LEU A 143 -8.60 -0.98 -5.58
C LEU A 143 -10.03 -1.50 -5.76
N ASN A 144 -10.34 -2.00 -6.95
CA ASN A 144 -11.49 -2.91 -7.13
C ASN A 144 -11.16 -4.32 -6.64
N SER A 145 -12.18 -5.14 -6.43
CA SER A 145 -12.06 -6.52 -5.92
C SER A 145 -11.05 -7.37 -6.68
N TYR A 146 -11.13 -7.35 -8.01
CA TYR A 146 -10.22 -8.10 -8.89
C TYR A 146 -8.77 -7.57 -8.84
N GLU A 147 -8.55 -6.28 -8.56
CA GLU A 147 -7.20 -5.71 -8.36
C GLU A 147 -6.64 -6.12 -7.01
N ALA A 148 -7.47 -6.19 -5.97
CA ALA A 148 -7.08 -6.65 -4.65
C ALA A 148 -6.62 -8.12 -4.67
N HIS A 149 -7.30 -8.98 -5.44
CA HIS A 149 -6.87 -10.37 -5.64
C HIS A 149 -5.48 -10.46 -6.30
N LEU A 150 -5.26 -9.65 -7.35
CA LEU A 150 -3.99 -9.61 -8.07
C LEU A 150 -2.85 -9.11 -7.18
N GLU A 151 -3.09 -8.04 -6.42
CA GLU A 151 -2.09 -7.46 -5.52
C GLU A 151 -1.74 -8.38 -4.34
N LEU A 152 -2.71 -9.10 -3.78
CA LEU A 152 -2.42 -10.08 -2.73
C LEU A 152 -1.45 -11.15 -3.27
N ALA A 153 -1.74 -11.70 -4.45
CA ALA A 153 -0.91 -12.74 -5.05
C ALA A 153 0.50 -12.21 -5.40
N SER A 154 0.57 -11.04 -6.04
CA SER A 154 1.84 -10.49 -6.50
C SER A 154 2.73 -10.00 -5.36
N SER A 155 2.15 -9.33 -4.35
CA SER A 155 2.89 -8.89 -3.17
C SER A 155 3.41 -10.09 -2.35
N THR A 156 2.63 -11.16 -2.24
CA THR A 156 3.05 -12.41 -1.57
C THR A 156 4.25 -13.04 -2.29
N ALA A 157 4.18 -13.18 -3.61
CA ALA A 157 5.29 -13.71 -4.40
C ALA A 157 6.53 -12.80 -4.34
N ALA A 158 6.35 -11.48 -4.34
CA ALA A 158 7.43 -10.51 -4.23
C ALA A 158 8.12 -10.57 -2.86
N LEU A 159 7.37 -10.70 -1.76
CA LEU A 159 7.92 -10.94 -0.42
C LEU A 159 8.68 -12.26 -0.35
N GLN A 160 8.17 -13.32 -1.01
CA GLN A 160 8.85 -14.60 -1.05
C GLN A 160 10.16 -14.52 -1.85
N TYR A 161 10.16 -13.80 -2.97
CA TYR A 161 11.36 -13.51 -3.76
C TYR A 161 12.37 -12.70 -2.93
N PHE A 162 11.92 -11.68 -2.21
CA PHE A 162 12.75 -10.91 -1.27
C PHE A 162 13.40 -11.82 -0.22
N SER A 163 12.61 -12.65 0.46
CA SER A 163 13.09 -13.58 1.48
C SER A 163 14.15 -14.55 0.92
N ASN A 164 13.91 -15.10 -0.27
CA ASN A 164 14.84 -16.02 -0.93
C ASN A 164 16.12 -15.34 -1.44
N THR A 165 16.06 -14.03 -1.71
CA THR A 165 17.19 -13.28 -2.27
C THR A 165 18.08 -12.68 -1.21
N TYR A 166 17.50 -12.12 -0.15
CA TYR A 166 18.23 -11.29 0.83
C TYR A 166 18.46 -11.98 2.17
N LEU A 167 17.70 -13.05 2.49
CA LEU A 167 17.70 -13.64 3.83
C LEU A 167 18.18 -15.09 3.80
N ASN A 168 18.81 -15.53 4.89
CA ASN A 168 19.23 -16.91 5.11
C ASN A 168 19.02 -17.31 6.58
N GLY A 169 19.18 -18.60 6.90
CA GLY A 169 19.12 -19.09 8.29
C GLY A 169 17.82 -18.75 9.03
N ASP A 170 17.94 -18.45 10.31
CA ASP A 170 16.80 -18.20 11.22
C ASP A 170 16.02 -16.94 10.86
N ILE A 171 16.71 -15.88 10.41
CA ILE A 171 16.04 -14.64 10.00
C ILE A 171 15.10 -14.91 8.82
N LYS A 172 15.50 -15.74 7.86
CA LYS A 172 14.64 -16.15 6.73
C LYS A 172 13.42 -16.93 7.22
N ALA A 173 13.61 -17.92 8.10
CA ALA A 173 12.52 -18.77 8.57
C ALA A 173 11.40 -17.98 9.28
N GLY A 174 11.78 -17.01 10.13
CA GLY A 174 10.79 -16.13 10.76
C GLY A 174 10.18 -15.11 9.80
N PHE A 175 10.94 -14.62 8.81
CA PHE A 175 10.37 -13.76 7.76
C PHE A 175 9.34 -14.52 6.91
N ASP A 176 9.63 -15.77 6.54
CA ASP A 176 8.67 -16.63 5.82
C ASP A 176 7.39 -16.89 6.64
N GLN A 177 7.51 -16.94 7.97
CA GLN A 177 6.32 -16.99 8.85
C GLN A 177 5.53 -15.68 8.79
N LEU A 178 6.19 -14.51 8.81
CA LEU A 178 5.52 -13.23 8.64
C LEU A 178 4.80 -13.11 7.30
N ILE A 179 5.35 -13.66 6.22
CA ILE A 179 4.67 -13.72 4.92
C ILE A 179 3.36 -14.52 5.05
N ARG A 180 3.38 -15.68 5.74
CA ARG A 180 2.15 -16.47 5.96
C ARG A 180 1.12 -15.70 6.77
N ASP A 181 1.56 -14.96 7.78
CA ASP A 181 0.66 -14.15 8.62
C ASP A 181 0.10 -12.95 7.84
N TYR A 182 0.90 -12.32 6.97
CA TYR A 182 0.47 -11.28 6.02
C TYR A 182 -0.60 -11.80 5.05
N VAL A 183 -0.37 -12.99 4.47
CA VAL A 183 -1.34 -13.64 3.57
C VAL A 183 -2.63 -13.93 4.34
N LYS A 184 -2.54 -14.51 5.54
CA LYS A 184 -3.71 -14.82 6.37
C LYS A 184 -4.51 -13.55 6.71
N HIS A 185 -3.82 -12.47 7.07
CA HIS A 185 -4.44 -11.17 7.35
C HIS A 185 -5.18 -10.62 6.13
N ASN A 186 -4.47 -10.48 5.00
CA ASN A 186 -5.03 -9.84 3.81
C ASN A 186 -6.02 -10.72 3.07
N LYS A 187 -5.92 -12.04 3.15
CA LYS A 187 -6.92 -12.95 2.59
C LYS A 187 -8.31 -12.73 3.21
N LYS A 188 -8.38 -12.48 4.52
CA LYS A 188 -9.64 -12.11 5.19
C LYS A 188 -10.21 -10.78 4.67
N LYS A 189 -9.36 -9.85 4.26
CA LYS A 189 -9.79 -8.55 3.71
C LYS A 189 -10.29 -8.70 2.29
N VAL A 190 -9.57 -9.41 1.42
CA VAL A 190 -9.90 -9.47 -0.01
C VAL A 190 -11.12 -10.36 -0.29
N ILE A 191 -11.34 -11.41 0.50
CA ILE A 191 -12.53 -12.26 0.35
C ILE A 191 -13.78 -11.46 0.74
N GLY A 192 -14.64 -11.20 -0.25
CA GLY A 192 -15.84 -10.38 -0.08
C GLY A 192 -15.59 -8.87 -0.16
N TYR A 193 -14.38 -8.42 -0.47
CA TYR A 193 -14.08 -7.01 -0.69
C TYR A 193 -14.77 -6.49 -1.96
N GLN A 194 -15.30 -5.27 -1.86
CA GLN A 194 -15.79 -4.50 -2.99
C GLN A 194 -15.43 -3.03 -2.77
N SER A 195 -14.95 -2.37 -3.82
CA SER A 195 -14.74 -0.92 -3.78
C SER A 195 -16.07 -0.17 -3.66
N LEU A 196 -16.01 1.11 -3.27
CA LEU A 196 -17.20 1.95 -3.28
C LEU A 196 -17.84 2.04 -4.67
N GLU A 197 -17.02 2.03 -5.72
CA GLU A 197 -17.47 2.05 -7.11
C GLU A 197 -18.20 0.75 -7.48
N GLU A 198 -17.66 -0.41 -7.10
CA GLU A 198 -18.31 -1.71 -7.33
C GLU A 198 -19.65 -1.81 -6.59
N ARG A 199 -19.68 -1.41 -5.31
CA ARG A 199 -20.92 -1.36 -4.51
C ARG A 199 -21.95 -0.43 -5.13
N PHE A 200 -21.52 0.71 -5.66
CA PHE A 200 -22.41 1.64 -6.36
C PHE A 200 -22.98 1.02 -7.64
N TYR A 201 -22.16 0.37 -8.46
CA TYR A 201 -22.62 -0.30 -9.67
C TYR A 201 -23.56 -1.45 -9.36
N GLU A 202 -23.26 -2.26 -8.34
CA GLU A 202 -24.13 -3.33 -7.88
C GLU A 202 -25.49 -2.78 -7.44
N ALA A 203 -25.51 -1.80 -6.53
CA ALA A 203 -26.74 -1.20 -6.03
C ALA A 203 -27.56 -0.58 -7.16
N ARG A 204 -26.92 0.19 -8.05
CA ARG A 204 -27.58 0.84 -9.19
C ARG A 204 -28.15 -0.17 -10.18
N SER A 205 -27.49 -1.31 -10.37
CA SER A 205 -27.95 -2.36 -11.31
C SER A 205 -29.28 -3.01 -10.92
N LYS A 206 -29.68 -2.87 -9.64
CA LYS A 206 -30.94 -3.39 -9.05
C LYS A 206 -32.09 -2.39 -9.13
N ILE A 207 -31.83 -1.14 -9.52
CA ILE A 207 -32.85 -0.07 -9.61
C ILE A 207 -33.47 -0.09 -11.01
N ASN A 208 -34.79 0.13 -11.09
CA ASN A 208 -35.46 0.31 -12.36
C ASN A 208 -34.89 1.53 -13.10
N PRO A 209 -34.60 1.44 -14.42
CA PRO A 209 -34.08 2.57 -15.17
C PRO A 209 -34.99 3.80 -15.02
N VAL A 210 -34.44 4.90 -14.54
CA VAL A 210 -35.14 6.18 -14.52
C VAL A 210 -35.23 6.66 -15.98
N ASN A 211 -36.39 7.17 -16.37
CA ASN A 211 -36.64 7.66 -17.73
C ASN A 211 -35.96 9.03 -17.93
N ALA A 212 -34.62 9.06 -17.87
CA ALA A 212 -33.79 10.23 -18.10
C ALA A 212 -33.26 10.20 -19.55
N PRO A 213 -33.26 11.35 -20.26
CA PRO A 213 -32.64 11.43 -21.56
C PRO A 213 -31.12 11.25 -21.41
N LEU A 214 -30.56 10.20 -22.01
CA LEU A 214 -29.14 9.91 -22.01
C LEU A 214 -28.57 10.05 -23.42
N THR A 215 -27.34 10.53 -23.54
CA THR A 215 -26.59 10.39 -24.79
C THR A 215 -26.29 8.92 -25.08
N ASN A 216 -25.96 8.59 -26.32
CA ASN A 216 -25.58 7.22 -26.69
C ASN A 216 -24.38 6.71 -25.87
N GLU A 217 -23.43 7.58 -25.56
CA GLU A 217 -22.25 7.26 -24.75
C GLU A 217 -22.64 6.97 -23.30
N GLN A 218 -23.45 7.83 -22.68
CA GLN A 218 -23.95 7.64 -21.33
C GLN A 218 -24.77 6.35 -21.20
N ALA A 219 -25.64 6.06 -22.18
CA ALA A 219 -26.43 4.84 -22.20
C ALA A 219 -25.57 3.59 -22.32
N ARG A 220 -24.50 3.62 -23.14
CA ARG A 220 -23.55 2.49 -23.27
C ARG A 220 -22.73 2.30 -21.99
N HIS A 221 -22.18 3.38 -21.43
CA HIS A 221 -21.43 3.32 -20.18
C HIS A 221 -22.29 2.79 -19.04
N LEU A 222 -23.54 3.27 -18.93
CA LEU A 222 -24.51 2.79 -17.95
C LEU A 222 -24.84 1.30 -18.13
N SER A 223 -25.08 0.87 -19.37
CA SER A 223 -25.34 -0.55 -19.72
C SER A 223 -24.18 -1.44 -19.28
N MET A 224 -22.97 -1.08 -19.66
CA MET A 224 -21.74 -1.82 -19.36
C MET A 224 -21.47 -1.89 -17.85
N THR A 225 -21.46 -0.76 -17.14
CA THR A 225 -21.20 -0.72 -15.70
C THR A 225 -22.30 -1.42 -14.89
N ASN A 226 -23.57 -1.40 -15.33
CA ASN A 226 -24.63 -2.20 -14.70
C ASN A 226 -24.45 -3.70 -14.89
N LYS A 227 -23.89 -4.15 -16.03
CA LYS A 227 -23.56 -5.57 -16.21
C LYS A 227 -22.39 -5.99 -15.34
N LEU A 228 -21.34 -5.17 -15.25
CA LEU A 228 -20.24 -5.38 -14.32
C LEU A 228 -20.74 -5.48 -12.87
N GLY A 229 -21.61 -4.56 -12.44
CA GLY A 229 -22.21 -4.57 -11.11
C GLY A 229 -23.13 -5.77 -10.81
N LYS A 230 -23.57 -6.51 -11.83
CA LYS A 230 -24.34 -7.77 -11.66
C LYS A 230 -23.44 -9.00 -11.56
N THR A 231 -22.16 -8.87 -11.90
CA THR A 231 -21.23 -10.00 -11.82
C THR A 231 -21.04 -10.40 -10.37
N THR A 232 -21.24 -11.69 -10.09
CA THR A 232 -21.00 -12.28 -8.76
C THR A 232 -19.76 -13.16 -8.81
N TYR A 233 -18.90 -13.02 -7.81
CA TYR A 233 -17.72 -13.86 -7.63
C TYR A 233 -17.93 -14.73 -6.40
N LYS A 234 -17.87 -16.04 -6.55
CA LYS A 234 -17.90 -16.97 -5.44
C LYS A 234 -16.51 -17.08 -4.81
N ASP A 235 -16.46 -17.41 -3.53
CA ASP A 235 -15.22 -17.53 -2.78
C ASP A 235 -14.24 -18.55 -3.42
N ASP A 236 -14.73 -19.68 -3.93
CA ASP A 236 -13.91 -20.69 -4.61
C ASP A 236 -13.31 -20.17 -5.94
N GLU A 237 -14.05 -19.34 -6.68
CA GLU A 237 -13.54 -18.68 -7.88
C GLU A 237 -12.46 -17.63 -7.54
N ILE A 238 -12.67 -16.88 -6.45
CA ILE A 238 -11.70 -15.90 -5.93
C ILE A 238 -10.42 -16.62 -5.51
N GLU A 239 -10.53 -17.70 -4.73
CA GLU A 239 -9.36 -18.48 -4.32
C GLU A 239 -8.62 -19.08 -5.51
N SER A 240 -9.36 -19.58 -6.50
CA SER A 240 -8.76 -20.13 -7.72
C SER A 240 -7.97 -19.07 -8.50
N VAL A 241 -8.50 -17.85 -8.67
CA VAL A 241 -7.80 -16.81 -9.42
C VAL A 241 -6.58 -16.28 -8.66
N ILE A 242 -6.67 -16.13 -7.33
CA ILE A 242 -5.52 -15.76 -6.49
C ILE A 242 -4.41 -16.80 -6.65
N LYS A 243 -4.75 -18.09 -6.56
CA LYS A 243 -3.77 -19.17 -6.73
C LYS A 243 -3.13 -19.16 -8.12
N ALA A 244 -3.92 -18.92 -9.17
CA ALA A 244 -3.39 -18.81 -10.53
C ALA A 244 -2.37 -17.65 -10.64
N TYR A 245 -2.68 -16.49 -10.05
CA TYR A 245 -1.73 -15.38 -9.98
C TYR A 245 -0.47 -15.74 -9.19
N GLU A 246 -0.60 -16.36 -8.02
CA GLU A 246 0.56 -16.79 -7.22
C GLU A 246 1.48 -17.73 -8.02
N GLU A 247 0.91 -18.72 -8.71
CA GLU A 247 1.67 -19.64 -9.57
C GLU A 247 2.40 -18.91 -10.71
N MET A 248 1.80 -17.86 -11.29
CA MET A 248 2.44 -17.03 -12.31
C MET A 248 3.56 -16.15 -11.76
N PHE A 249 3.32 -15.41 -10.67
CA PHE A 249 4.30 -14.50 -10.09
C PHE A 249 5.51 -15.23 -9.48
N ASN A 250 5.31 -16.45 -8.95
CA ASN A 250 6.40 -17.28 -8.44
C ASN A 250 7.39 -17.74 -9.54
N GLN A 251 7.04 -17.61 -10.82
CA GLN A 251 7.93 -17.93 -11.95
C GLN A 251 8.88 -16.78 -12.31
N ILE A 252 8.71 -15.60 -11.72
CA ILE A 252 9.53 -14.43 -12.07
C ILE A 252 10.94 -14.59 -11.50
N ALA A 253 11.92 -14.73 -12.40
CA ALA A 253 13.33 -14.74 -12.05
C ALA A 253 14.11 -13.53 -12.59
N ASN A 254 13.59 -12.86 -13.62
CA ASN A 254 14.23 -11.75 -14.34
C ASN A 254 13.17 -10.83 -14.98
N GLU A 255 13.62 -9.72 -15.58
CA GLU A 255 12.73 -8.72 -16.19
C GLU A 255 11.94 -9.23 -17.40
N SER A 256 12.49 -10.21 -18.14
CA SER A 256 11.77 -10.82 -19.27
C SER A 256 10.60 -11.68 -18.78
N ASP A 257 10.80 -12.43 -17.69
CA ASP A 257 9.72 -13.16 -17.03
C ASP A 257 8.66 -12.23 -16.46
N LEU A 258 9.06 -11.11 -15.83
CA LEU A 258 8.12 -10.09 -15.34
C LEU A 258 7.20 -9.60 -16.47
N SER A 259 7.78 -9.17 -17.59
CA SER A 259 7.00 -8.66 -18.74
C SER A 259 5.99 -9.69 -19.25
N ARG A 260 6.41 -10.97 -19.35
CA ARG A 260 5.55 -12.08 -19.78
C ARG A 260 4.43 -12.35 -18.76
N VAL A 261 4.76 -12.42 -17.47
CA VAL A 261 3.80 -12.69 -16.41
C VAL A 261 2.76 -11.58 -16.32
N LEU A 262 3.15 -10.31 -16.42
CA LEU A 262 2.21 -9.18 -16.40
C LEU A 262 1.22 -9.24 -17.56
N LEU A 263 1.66 -9.65 -18.75
CA LEU A 263 0.77 -9.82 -19.90
C LEU A 263 -0.29 -10.91 -19.66
N ILE A 264 0.11 -12.05 -19.09
CA ILE A 264 -0.81 -13.15 -18.78
C ILE A 264 -1.75 -12.75 -17.64
N ALA A 265 -1.23 -12.16 -16.57
CA ALA A 265 -2.02 -11.71 -15.43
C ALA A 265 -3.06 -10.65 -15.84
N LYS A 266 -2.72 -9.77 -16.80
CA LYS A 266 -3.67 -8.82 -17.39
C LYS A 266 -4.81 -9.52 -18.11
N GLU A 267 -4.53 -10.52 -18.93
CA GLU A 267 -5.59 -11.26 -19.61
C GLU A 267 -6.48 -12.02 -18.62
N GLU A 268 -5.89 -12.68 -17.62
CA GLU A 268 -6.62 -13.39 -16.57
C GLU A 268 -7.51 -12.45 -15.76
N LEU A 269 -7.00 -11.26 -15.39
CA LEU A 269 -7.78 -10.22 -14.71
C LEU A 269 -8.96 -9.76 -15.56
N LEU A 270 -8.77 -9.54 -16.87
CA LEU A 270 -9.84 -9.12 -17.75
C LEU A 270 -10.90 -10.22 -17.91
N GLN A 271 -10.49 -11.49 -18.03
CA GLN A 271 -11.41 -12.62 -18.10
C GLN A 271 -12.22 -12.76 -16.81
N PHE A 272 -11.55 -12.70 -15.66
CA PHE A 272 -12.20 -12.77 -14.36
C PHE A 272 -13.18 -11.60 -14.17
N ALA A 273 -12.72 -10.36 -14.31
CA ALA A 273 -13.52 -9.17 -14.09
C ALA A 273 -14.74 -9.08 -15.01
N THR A 274 -14.63 -9.54 -16.26
CA THR A 274 -15.71 -9.45 -17.26
C THR A 274 -16.53 -10.73 -17.42
N LYS A 275 -16.33 -11.76 -16.58
CA LYS A 275 -16.98 -13.08 -16.73
C LYS A 275 -18.52 -13.04 -16.79
N GLY A 276 -19.14 -12.03 -16.19
CA GLY A 276 -20.59 -11.83 -16.22
C GLY A 276 -21.13 -11.33 -17.56
N ILE A 277 -20.27 -11.05 -18.54
CA ILE A 277 -20.59 -10.49 -19.85
C ILE A 277 -20.11 -11.46 -20.93
N LEU A 278 -21.04 -11.98 -21.73
CA LEU A 278 -20.70 -12.91 -22.81
C LEU A 278 -19.86 -12.21 -23.88
N PRO A 279 -18.88 -12.89 -24.51
CA PRO A 279 -18.05 -12.29 -25.58
C PRO A 279 -18.84 -11.75 -26.78
N ALA A 280 -20.02 -12.30 -27.06
CA ALA A 280 -20.92 -11.85 -28.13
C ALA A 280 -21.74 -10.60 -27.75
N ASP A 281 -21.74 -10.20 -26.47
CA ASP A 281 -22.44 -9.01 -26.00
C ASP A 281 -21.73 -7.75 -26.50
N ARG A 282 -22.51 -6.77 -26.98
CA ARG A 282 -21.98 -5.49 -27.48
C ARG A 282 -21.16 -4.72 -26.44
N ASP A 283 -21.42 -4.94 -25.15
CA ASP A 283 -20.75 -4.26 -24.05
C ASP A 283 -19.45 -4.98 -23.62
N TYR A 284 -19.16 -6.19 -24.13
CA TYR A 284 -17.99 -6.99 -23.70
C TYR A 284 -16.66 -6.27 -23.93
N ARG A 285 -16.41 -5.76 -25.15
CA ARG A 285 -15.18 -5.02 -25.45
C ARG A 285 -15.06 -3.75 -24.61
N LEU A 286 -16.15 -3.00 -24.48
CA LEU A 286 -16.20 -1.79 -23.66
C LEU A 286 -15.89 -2.09 -22.19
N ALA A 287 -16.40 -3.20 -21.65
CA ALA A 287 -16.10 -3.63 -20.30
C ALA A 287 -14.62 -3.97 -20.11
N ARG A 288 -14.00 -4.68 -21.08
CA ARG A 288 -12.57 -4.99 -21.04
C ARG A 288 -11.69 -3.75 -21.13
N ASP A 289 -12.05 -2.79 -21.99
CA ASP A 289 -11.33 -1.51 -22.10
C ASP A 289 -11.45 -0.71 -20.79
N PHE A 290 -12.65 -0.64 -20.22
CA PHE A 290 -12.91 0.01 -18.94
C PHE A 290 -12.10 -0.61 -17.78
N VAL A 291 -12.10 -1.95 -17.66
CA VAL A 291 -11.31 -2.65 -16.64
C VAL A 291 -9.81 -2.45 -16.86
N THR A 292 -9.35 -2.43 -18.11
CA THR A 292 -7.95 -2.15 -18.46
C THR A 292 -7.51 -0.77 -17.99
N GLU A 293 -8.31 0.26 -18.27
CA GLU A 293 -8.02 1.63 -17.84
C GLU A 293 -8.01 1.74 -16.31
N LYS A 294 -9.00 1.15 -15.64
CA LYS A 294 -9.12 1.20 -14.18
C LYS A 294 -7.96 0.53 -13.46
N SER A 295 -7.51 -0.61 -13.98
CA SER A 295 -6.42 -1.41 -13.40
C SER A 295 -5.01 -0.97 -13.81
N ALA A 296 -4.86 0.05 -14.67
CA ALA A 296 -3.56 0.49 -15.17
C ALA A 296 -2.57 0.83 -14.04
N ASP A 297 -3.01 1.61 -13.04
CA ASP A 297 -2.16 1.99 -11.89
C ASP A 297 -1.72 0.78 -11.07
N THR A 298 -2.55 -0.27 -11.00
CA THR A 298 -2.21 -1.50 -10.30
C THR A 298 -1.09 -2.25 -11.02
N PHE A 299 -1.16 -2.38 -12.35
CA PHE A 299 -0.06 -2.97 -13.12
C PHE A 299 1.23 -2.15 -13.05
N VAL A 300 1.14 -0.81 -13.07
CA VAL A 300 2.30 0.08 -12.90
C VAL A 300 2.95 -0.12 -11.53
N ARG A 301 2.15 -0.24 -10.47
CA ARG A 301 2.66 -0.49 -9.12
C ARG A 301 3.35 -1.85 -9.00
N ILE A 302 2.71 -2.91 -9.52
CA ILE A 302 3.28 -4.26 -9.55
C ILE A 302 4.59 -4.29 -10.32
N GLU A 303 4.60 -3.75 -11.53
CA GLU A 303 5.82 -3.62 -12.34
C GLU A 303 6.91 -2.85 -11.60
N GLY A 304 6.53 -1.77 -10.89
CA GLY A 304 7.44 -0.95 -10.11
C GLY A 304 8.20 -1.73 -9.03
N TYR A 305 7.50 -2.40 -8.11
CA TYR A 305 8.19 -3.11 -7.03
C TYR A 305 8.94 -4.34 -7.50
N TRP A 306 8.44 -5.06 -8.51
CA TRP A 306 9.19 -6.15 -9.13
C TRP A 306 10.44 -5.62 -9.83
N GLY A 307 10.35 -4.48 -10.51
CA GLY A 307 11.50 -3.80 -11.10
C GLY A 307 12.57 -3.47 -10.06
N MET A 308 12.19 -3.02 -8.85
CA MET A 308 13.14 -2.75 -7.76
C MET A 308 13.81 -4.02 -7.21
N LEU A 309 13.09 -5.14 -7.17
CA LEU A 309 13.60 -6.45 -6.74
C LEU A 309 14.57 -7.06 -7.76
N LEU A 310 14.25 -6.94 -9.05
CA LEU A 310 15.01 -7.55 -10.15
C LEU A 310 16.22 -6.72 -10.57
N ASN A 311 16.15 -5.39 -10.45
CA ASN A 311 17.28 -4.50 -10.73
C ASN A 311 18.31 -4.53 -9.59
N ARG A 312 19.15 -5.57 -9.57
CA ARG A 312 20.40 -5.56 -8.80
C ARG A 312 21.28 -4.40 -9.29
N ASN A 313 21.96 -3.71 -8.38
CA ASN A 313 22.92 -2.68 -8.79
C ASN A 313 23.92 -3.28 -9.82
N PRO A 314 24.31 -2.53 -10.86
CA PRO A 314 25.30 -2.98 -11.85
C PRO A 314 26.69 -3.33 -11.29
N THR A 315 26.93 -3.21 -9.98
CA THR A 315 28.20 -3.56 -9.34
C THR A 315 28.50 -5.08 -9.35
N ASP A 316 27.53 -5.93 -9.72
CA ASP A 316 27.75 -7.35 -10.01
C ASP A 316 28.15 -7.63 -11.48
N ARG A 317 28.21 -6.60 -12.34
CA ARG A 317 28.80 -6.70 -13.69
C ARG A 317 30.06 -5.84 -13.71
N GLY A 318 31.21 -6.48 -13.52
CA GLY A 318 32.52 -5.83 -13.51
C GLY A 318 32.87 -5.10 -14.81
N GLU A 319 32.36 -3.87 -14.97
CA GLU A 319 32.81 -2.92 -15.97
C GLU A 319 33.04 -1.55 -15.33
N PHE A 320 34.22 -1.41 -14.70
CA PHE A 320 34.86 -0.11 -14.56
C PHE A 320 35.40 0.30 -15.94
N LEU A 321 34.72 1.21 -16.63
CA LEU A 321 35.40 2.09 -17.59
C LEU A 321 35.61 3.44 -16.93
N ILE A 322 36.81 3.59 -16.36
CA ILE A 322 37.41 4.85 -15.99
C ILE A 322 37.49 5.72 -17.27
N PRO A 323 36.91 6.94 -17.30
CA PRO A 323 37.24 7.89 -18.36
C PRO A 323 38.68 8.34 -18.14
N SER A 324 39.55 7.90 -19.05
CA SER A 324 40.94 8.36 -19.15
C SER A 324 40.97 9.88 -19.20
N SER A 325 41.70 10.47 -18.27
CA SER A 325 42.03 11.89 -18.25
C SER A 325 42.84 12.25 -19.49
N THR A 326 42.22 12.94 -20.45
CA THR A 326 42.98 13.60 -21.52
C THR A 326 43.59 14.89 -20.98
N VAL A 327 44.90 14.79 -20.81
CA VAL A 327 45.93 15.81 -20.62
C VAL A 327 45.61 17.11 -21.37
N ALA A 328 45.54 18.22 -20.62
CA ALA A 328 45.81 19.55 -21.16
C ALA A 328 47.31 19.83 -21.03
N ARG A 329 47.95 20.14 -22.16
CA ARG A 329 49.14 20.99 -22.23
C ARG A 329 48.77 22.22 -23.03
#